data_AF-A0A357MLE2-F1
#
_entry.id   AF-A0A357MLE2-F1
#
_cell.length_a   1.000
_cell.length_b   1.000
_cell.length_c   1.000
_cell.angle_alpha   90.00
_cell.angle_beta   90.00
_cell.angle_gamma   90.00
#
_symmetry.space_group_name_H-M   'P 1'
#
loop_
_entity.id
_entity.type
_entity.pdbx_description
1 polymer ?
#
loop_
_entity_poly.entity_id
_entity_poly.type
_entity_poly.pdbx_seq_one_letter_code
_entity_poly.pdbx_strand_id
1 'polypeptide(L)'
;MTTPPAPGGGLSLGRKIAFGLPELMIGLSFIAINSWLLYFFVNIAQLPPLLAGIAFLAGRLFDAVLDPVVGRWSDRVRHAVGRMPATKWALLPAALSYVAIWALPALVEGTLAKFVLATSGFMTFSLFLTLISIPRLALVPDLEPSYHGRTKLTSVIFMANFLAVLVAIALTPALVLGFGQATDLAASPASAWVMVAAVFAVVGVLSFIPFFLAIPDAKTGVDSAPAAPFRAEVRTLFQTPGYGRILRILLLTVLGVLTVQSM
;
A
#
# COMPACT_ATOMS: atom_id res chain seq x y z
N MET A 1 2.58 24.17 -21.61
CA MET A 1 3.41 24.98 -20.70
C MET A 1 2.58 25.26 -19.46
N THR A 2 2.73 24.48 -18.39
CA THR A 2 2.03 24.74 -17.11
C THR A 2 2.90 25.65 -16.27
N THR A 3 2.39 26.82 -15.92
CA THR A 3 3.06 27.82 -15.09
C THR A 3 3.54 27.21 -13.77
N PRO A 4 4.77 27.53 -13.31
CA PRO A 4 5.20 27.16 -11.97
C PRO A 4 4.26 27.80 -10.93
N PRO A 5 3.91 27.08 -9.85
CA PRO A 5 3.05 27.63 -8.80
C PRO A 5 3.67 28.90 -8.21
N ALA A 6 2.85 29.94 -8.06
CA ALA A 6 3.25 31.24 -7.55
C ALA A 6 3.95 31.12 -6.18
N PRO A 7 4.99 31.93 -5.91
CA PRO A 7 5.71 31.90 -4.65
C PRO A 7 4.78 32.39 -3.53
N GLY A 8 4.22 31.46 -2.76
CA GLY A 8 3.37 31.74 -1.59
C GLY A 8 2.09 30.92 -1.43
N GLY A 9 1.66 30.16 -2.45
CA GLY A 9 0.43 29.36 -2.36
C GLY A 9 0.69 27.86 -2.31
N GLY A 10 0.42 27.21 -1.17
CA GLY A 10 0.35 25.75 -1.09
C GLY A 10 -0.72 25.17 -2.04
N LEU A 11 -0.82 23.84 -2.16
CA LEU A 11 -1.83 23.23 -3.02
C LEU A 11 -3.24 23.69 -2.62
N SER A 12 -4.09 23.91 -3.63
CA SER A 12 -5.52 24.08 -3.40
C SER A 12 -6.11 22.82 -2.76
N LEU A 13 -7.21 22.98 -2.02
CA LEU A 13 -7.89 21.86 -1.35
C LEU A 13 -8.24 20.73 -2.32
N GLY A 14 -8.71 21.06 -3.53
CA GLY A 14 -9.02 20.07 -4.57
C GLY A 14 -7.81 19.22 -4.99
N ARG A 15 -6.61 19.82 -5.10
CA ARG A 15 -5.38 19.07 -5.40
C ARG A 15 -4.92 18.23 -4.21
N LYS A 16 -5.14 18.69 -2.97
CA LYS A 16 -4.86 17.88 -1.77
C LYS A 16 -5.76 16.65 -1.71
N ILE A 17 -7.04 16.81 -2.02
CA ILE A 17 -7.99 15.70 -2.11
C ILE A 17 -7.56 14.73 -3.22
N ALA A 18 -7.22 15.23 -4.41
CA ALA A 18 -6.70 14.41 -5.49
C ALA A 18 -5.41 13.64 -5.12
N PHE A 19 -4.56 14.22 -4.27
CA PHE A 19 -3.38 13.55 -3.71
C PHE A 19 -3.74 12.41 -2.74
N GLY A 20 -4.81 12.59 -1.97
CA GLY A 20 -5.33 11.60 -1.02
C GLY A 20 -6.09 10.44 -1.68
N LEU A 21 -6.75 10.64 -2.83
CA LEU A 21 -7.56 9.60 -3.47
C LEU A 21 -6.87 8.26 -3.73
N PRO A 22 -5.59 8.20 -4.16
CA PRO A 22 -4.81 6.96 -4.22
C PRO A 22 -4.79 6.11 -2.94
N GLU A 23 -5.03 6.71 -1.77
CA GLU A 23 -5.17 5.98 -0.51
C GLU A 23 -6.36 5.03 -0.49
N LEU A 24 -7.35 5.21 -1.38
CA LEU A 24 -8.42 4.24 -1.56
C LEU A 24 -7.86 2.88 -1.97
N MET A 25 -6.99 2.82 -2.98
CA MET A 25 -6.34 1.57 -3.37
C MET A 25 -5.52 0.99 -2.22
N ILE A 26 -4.66 1.80 -1.61
CA ILE A 26 -3.73 1.35 -0.58
C ILE A 26 -4.50 0.84 0.63
N GLY A 27 -5.47 1.61 1.14
CA GLY A 27 -6.26 1.27 2.32
C GLY A 27 -7.19 0.07 2.09
N LEU A 28 -7.91 0.01 0.96
CA LEU A 28 -8.79 -1.12 0.62
C LEU A 28 -7.99 -2.42 0.51
N SER A 29 -6.90 -2.42 -0.26
CA SER A 29 -6.05 -3.60 -0.44
C SER A 29 -5.34 -4.00 0.85
N PHE A 30 -4.85 -3.03 1.62
CA PHE A 30 -4.17 -3.28 2.89
C PHE A 30 -5.08 -4.04 3.84
N ILE A 31 -6.29 -3.54 4.10
CA ILE A 31 -7.15 -4.20 5.07
C ILE A 31 -7.69 -5.54 4.56
N ALA A 32 -7.99 -5.65 3.26
CA ALA A 32 -8.38 -6.92 2.65
C ALA A 32 -7.31 -8.00 2.86
N ILE A 33 -6.03 -7.64 2.64
CA ILE A 33 -4.91 -8.58 2.83
C ILE A 33 -4.70 -8.91 4.31
N ASN A 34 -4.67 -7.90 5.17
CA ASN A 34 -4.39 -8.08 6.60
C ASN A 34 -5.47 -8.92 7.30
N SER A 35 -6.74 -8.73 6.93
CA SER A 35 -7.85 -9.37 7.62
C SER A 35 -8.27 -10.69 6.98
N TRP A 36 -8.18 -10.83 5.65
CA TRP A 36 -8.87 -11.92 4.95
C TRP A 36 -7.98 -12.83 4.11
N LEU A 37 -6.75 -12.43 3.77
CA LEU A 37 -5.93 -13.23 2.87
C LEU A 37 -5.52 -14.58 3.46
N LEU A 38 -5.15 -14.60 4.75
CA LEU A 38 -4.82 -15.85 5.43
C LEU A 38 -6.05 -16.77 5.54
N TYR A 39 -7.22 -16.19 5.86
CA TYR A 39 -8.49 -16.91 5.86
C TYR A 39 -8.76 -17.53 4.48
N PHE A 40 -8.57 -16.77 3.41
CA PHE A 40 -8.76 -17.22 2.05
C PHE A 40 -7.81 -18.36 1.68
N PHE A 41 -6.52 -18.25 2.02
CA PHE A 41 -5.55 -19.33 1.76
C PHE A 41 -5.94 -20.64 2.44
N VAL A 42 -6.39 -20.58 3.69
CA VAL A 42 -6.77 -21.80 4.44
C VAL A 42 -8.13 -22.34 4.02
N ASN A 43 -9.17 -21.51 4.05
CA ASN A 43 -10.55 -21.98 3.94
C ASN A 43 -11.03 -22.08 2.49
N ILE A 44 -10.46 -21.29 1.57
CA ILE A 44 -10.94 -21.23 0.18
C ILE A 44 -9.94 -21.90 -0.76
N ALA A 45 -8.66 -21.50 -0.71
CA ALA A 45 -7.60 -22.14 -1.49
C ALA A 45 -7.20 -23.51 -0.92
N GLN A 46 -7.66 -23.87 0.29
CA GLN A 46 -7.41 -25.17 0.92
C GLN A 46 -5.91 -25.47 1.09
N LEU A 47 -5.12 -24.43 1.42
CA LEU A 47 -3.72 -24.60 1.83
C LEU A 47 -3.66 -25.07 3.30
N PRO A 48 -2.73 -25.99 3.64
CA PRO A 48 -2.46 -26.32 5.02
C PRO A 48 -2.16 -25.05 5.85
N PRO A 49 -2.75 -24.88 7.05
CA PRO A 49 -2.60 -23.66 7.84
C PRO A 49 -1.14 -23.23 8.07
N LEU A 50 -0.25 -24.19 8.29
CA LEU A 50 1.18 -23.92 8.46
C LEU A 50 1.79 -23.27 7.21
N LEU A 51 1.49 -23.79 6.02
CA LEU A 51 2.03 -23.24 4.76
C LEU A 51 1.40 -21.89 4.44
N ALA A 52 0.10 -21.73 4.68
CA ALA A 52 -0.58 -20.44 4.51
C ALA A 52 0.02 -19.35 5.42
N GLY A 53 0.30 -19.69 6.69
CA GLY A 53 0.97 -18.80 7.63
C GLY A 53 2.40 -18.45 7.20
N ILE A 54 3.17 -19.43 6.72
CA ILE A 54 4.52 -19.20 6.19
C ILE A 54 4.49 -18.30 4.96
N ALA A 55 3.57 -18.52 4.02
CA ALA A 55 3.41 -17.68 2.82
C ALA A 55 3.10 -16.23 3.19
N PHE A 56 2.19 -16.03 4.15
CA PHE A 56 1.84 -14.71 4.65
C PHE A 56 3.02 -14.03 5.36
N LEU A 57 3.73 -14.75 6.23
CA LEU A 57 4.92 -14.23 6.91
C LEU A 57 6.04 -13.88 5.92
N ALA A 58 6.27 -14.73 4.92
CA ALA A 58 7.29 -14.50 3.90
C ALA A 58 7.02 -13.21 3.11
N GLY A 59 5.76 -12.95 2.72
CA GLY A 59 5.39 -11.69 2.08
C GLY A 59 5.61 -10.47 2.99
N ARG A 60 5.35 -10.59 4.30
CA ARG A 60 5.61 -9.50 5.27
C ARG A 60 7.08 -9.22 5.48
N LEU A 61 7.91 -10.26 5.57
CA LEU A 61 9.36 -10.12 5.66
C LEU A 61 9.90 -9.49 4.38
N PHE A 62 9.33 -9.84 3.23
CA PHE A 62 9.66 -9.23 1.96
C PHE A 62 9.31 -7.73 1.92
N ASP A 63 8.13 -7.32 2.38
CA ASP A 63 7.75 -5.90 2.53
C ASP A 63 8.75 -5.13 3.38
N ALA A 64 9.08 -5.69 4.55
CA ALA A 64 10.00 -5.05 5.50
C ALA A 64 11.39 -4.79 4.90
N VAL A 65 11.83 -5.63 3.96
CA VAL A 65 13.09 -5.45 3.22
C VAL A 65 12.91 -4.54 2.01
N LEU A 66 11.79 -4.65 1.30
CA LEU A 66 11.52 -3.86 0.10
C LEU A 66 11.38 -2.37 0.40
N ASP A 67 10.72 -2.00 1.49
CA ASP A 67 10.41 -0.59 1.77
C ASP A 67 11.68 0.29 1.82
N PRO A 68 12.75 -0.06 2.57
CA PRO A 68 14.02 0.67 2.51
C PRO A 68 14.71 0.65 1.13
N VAL A 69 14.62 -0.47 0.41
CA VAL A 69 15.27 -0.63 -0.90
C VAL A 69 14.62 0.30 -1.93
N VAL A 70 13.29 0.30 -1.99
CA VAL A 70 12.52 1.15 -2.90
C VAL A 70 12.63 2.62 -2.50
N GLY A 71 12.71 2.95 -1.20
CA GLY A 71 13.00 4.30 -0.72
C GLY A 71 14.27 4.87 -1.35
N ARG A 72 15.39 4.15 -1.24
CA ARG A 72 16.67 4.58 -1.85
C ARG A 72 16.63 4.62 -3.35
N TRP A 73 15.97 3.66 -3.97
CA TRP A 73 15.82 3.64 -5.42
C TRP A 73 15.03 4.85 -5.92
N SER A 74 13.91 5.18 -5.27
CA SER A 74 13.07 6.34 -5.57
C SER A 74 13.85 7.67 -5.46
N ASP A 75 14.72 7.79 -4.47
CA ASP A 75 15.58 8.97 -4.30
C ASP A 75 16.62 9.12 -5.41
N ARG A 76 17.14 8.01 -5.95
CA ARG A 76 18.07 8.04 -7.10
C ARG A 76 17.34 8.31 -8.42
N VAL A 77 16.19 7.69 -8.64
CA VAL A 77 15.41 7.82 -9.89
C VAL A 77 14.83 9.22 -10.08
N ARG A 78 14.62 9.95 -8.97
CA ARG A 78 14.27 11.39 -8.97
C ARG A 78 15.08 12.20 -9.98
N HIS A 79 16.39 11.97 -10.07
CA HIS A 79 17.31 12.78 -10.87
C HIS A 79 17.30 12.42 -12.36
N ALA A 80 16.83 11.24 -12.74
CA ALA A 80 16.89 10.75 -14.13
C ALA A 80 15.56 10.92 -14.88
N VAL A 81 14.44 10.55 -14.27
CA VAL A 81 13.15 10.45 -14.99
C VAL A 81 11.97 11.10 -14.23
N GLY A 82 12.18 11.52 -12.98
CA GLY A 82 11.10 11.93 -12.07
C GLY A 82 10.51 10.73 -11.32
N ARG A 83 9.68 10.99 -10.30
CA ARG A 83 9.13 9.95 -9.40
C ARG A 83 7.77 9.41 -9.87
N MET A 84 7.01 10.20 -10.63
CA MET A 84 5.70 9.80 -11.19
C MET A 84 5.72 8.64 -12.20
N PRO A 85 6.74 8.47 -13.06
CA PRO A 85 6.76 7.37 -14.02
C PRO A 85 6.72 6.01 -13.34
N ALA A 86 7.48 5.82 -12.25
CA ALA A 86 7.47 4.58 -11.47
C ALA A 86 6.06 4.23 -10.97
N THR A 87 5.37 5.21 -10.40
CA THR A 87 3.98 5.05 -9.92
C THR A 87 3.01 4.71 -11.05
N LYS A 88 3.16 5.35 -12.22
CA LYS A 88 2.31 5.07 -13.40
C LYS A 88 2.52 3.66 -13.93
N TRP A 89 3.77 3.24 -14.08
CA TRP A 89 4.12 1.91 -14.57
C TRP A 89 3.72 0.80 -13.58
N ALA A 90 3.83 1.06 -12.28
CA ALA A 90 3.48 0.09 -11.25
C ALA A 90 1.95 -0.04 -11.02
N LEU A 91 1.13 0.94 -11.42
CA LEU A 91 -0.31 0.94 -11.14
C LEU A 91 -1.05 -0.28 -11.71
N LEU A 92 -0.91 -0.54 -13.01
CA LEU A 92 -1.59 -1.67 -13.65
C LEU A 92 -1.06 -3.02 -13.14
N PRO A 93 0.27 -3.26 -13.06
CA PRO A 93 0.81 -4.47 -12.45
C PRO A 93 0.37 -4.66 -10.99
N ALA A 94 0.27 -3.60 -10.19
CA ALA A 94 -0.24 -3.68 -8.81
C ALA A 94 -1.71 -4.14 -8.79
N ALA A 95 -2.56 -3.57 -9.64
CA ALA A 95 -3.97 -3.96 -9.71
C ALA A 95 -4.14 -5.42 -10.17
N LEU A 96 -3.37 -5.84 -11.18
CA LEU A 96 -3.41 -7.21 -11.69
C LEU A 96 -2.87 -8.22 -10.67
N SER A 97 -1.74 -7.93 -10.05
CA SER A 97 -1.16 -8.79 -9.00
C SER A 97 -2.06 -8.85 -7.76
N TYR A 98 -2.74 -7.76 -7.41
CA TYR A 98 -3.75 -7.76 -6.35
C TYR A 98 -4.91 -8.70 -6.64
N VAL A 99 -5.39 -8.82 -7.88
CA VAL A 99 -6.44 -9.79 -8.22
C VAL A 99 -5.86 -11.20 -8.29
N ALA A 100 -4.65 -11.34 -8.84
CA ALA A 100 -3.98 -12.61 -9.05
C ALA A 100 -3.71 -13.37 -7.73
N ILE A 101 -3.41 -12.67 -6.63
CA ILE A 101 -3.18 -13.30 -5.33
C ILE A 101 -4.41 -14.07 -4.81
N TRP A 102 -5.64 -13.62 -5.14
CA TRP A 102 -6.88 -14.29 -4.79
C TRP A 102 -7.28 -15.34 -5.83
N ALA A 103 -6.96 -15.13 -7.11
CA ALA A 103 -7.37 -16.04 -8.17
C ALA A 103 -6.45 -17.27 -8.30
N LEU A 104 -5.13 -17.05 -8.41
CA LEU A 104 -4.20 -18.09 -8.84
C LEU A 104 -4.11 -19.30 -7.89
N PRO A 105 -4.07 -19.15 -6.55
CA PRO A 105 -4.03 -20.30 -5.64
C PRO A 105 -5.31 -21.15 -5.67
N ALA A 106 -6.43 -20.59 -6.13
CA ALA A 106 -7.69 -21.33 -6.26
C ALA A 106 -7.83 -22.04 -7.62
N LEU A 107 -7.05 -21.64 -8.63
CA LEU A 107 -7.12 -22.19 -9.99
C LEU A 107 -6.18 -23.39 -10.23
N VAL A 108 -5.23 -23.64 -9.32
CA VAL A 108 -4.27 -24.73 -9.47
C VAL A 108 -4.52 -25.86 -8.47
N GLU A 109 -4.18 -27.07 -8.88
CA GLU A 109 -4.11 -28.22 -8.01
C GLU A 109 -2.70 -28.45 -7.47
N GLY A 110 -2.59 -29.10 -6.32
CA GLY A 110 -1.32 -29.40 -5.67
C GLY A 110 -0.87 -28.36 -4.65
N THR A 111 -0.57 -28.85 -3.43
CA THR A 111 -0.21 -28.00 -2.28
C THR A 111 1.01 -27.11 -2.54
N LEU A 112 2.04 -27.65 -3.20
CA LEU A 112 3.26 -26.89 -3.49
C LEU A 112 3.02 -25.77 -4.50
N ALA A 113 2.26 -26.02 -5.56
CA ALA A 113 1.92 -25.01 -6.55
C ALA A 113 1.11 -23.87 -5.93
N LYS A 114 0.10 -24.21 -5.11
CA LYS A 114 -0.69 -23.23 -4.35
C LYS A 114 0.18 -22.38 -3.43
N PHE A 115 1.10 -23.01 -2.70
CA PHE A 115 2.00 -22.32 -1.78
C PHE A 115 2.93 -21.35 -2.50
N VAL A 116 3.54 -21.79 -3.61
CA VAL A 116 4.43 -20.96 -4.43
C VAL A 116 3.66 -19.77 -4.99
N LEU A 117 2.47 -19.97 -5.57
CA LEU A 117 1.66 -18.90 -6.16
C LEU A 117 1.11 -17.93 -5.11
N ALA A 118 0.70 -18.42 -3.94
CA ALA A 118 0.27 -17.58 -2.82
C ALA A 118 1.42 -16.67 -2.35
N THR A 119 2.62 -17.25 -2.18
CA THR A 119 3.80 -16.52 -1.71
C THR A 119 4.29 -15.52 -2.77
N SER A 120 4.49 -15.97 -4.01
CA SER A 120 4.97 -15.12 -5.09
C SER A 120 3.95 -14.04 -5.46
N GLY A 121 2.66 -14.37 -5.42
CA GLY A 121 1.57 -13.42 -5.66
C GLY A 121 1.57 -12.30 -4.63
N PHE A 122 1.73 -12.65 -3.33
CA PHE A 122 1.84 -11.65 -2.28
C PHE A 122 3.07 -10.75 -2.48
N MET A 123 4.25 -11.35 -2.65
CA MET A 123 5.49 -10.59 -2.88
C MET A 123 5.40 -9.68 -4.11
N THR A 124 4.79 -10.15 -5.19
CA THR A 124 4.63 -9.35 -6.42
C THR A 124 3.71 -8.16 -6.19
N PHE A 125 2.55 -8.37 -5.54
CA PHE A 125 1.64 -7.29 -5.20
C PHE A 125 2.30 -6.25 -4.31
N SER A 126 2.96 -6.72 -3.26
CA SER A 126 3.75 -5.90 -2.34
C SER A 126 4.78 -5.03 -3.05
N LEU A 127 5.58 -5.62 -3.95
CA LEU A 127 6.58 -4.88 -4.73
C LEU A 127 5.96 -3.70 -5.48
N PHE A 128 4.87 -3.92 -6.21
CA PHE A 128 4.24 -2.87 -6.99
C PHE A 128 3.52 -1.84 -6.11
N LEU A 129 2.90 -2.27 -5.01
CA LEU A 129 2.27 -1.36 -4.06
C LEU A 129 3.31 -0.45 -3.38
N THR A 130 4.49 -0.98 -3.03
CA THR A 130 5.61 -0.19 -2.49
C THR A 130 6.17 0.78 -3.53
N LEU A 131 6.30 0.36 -4.79
CA LEU A 131 6.70 1.24 -5.91
C LEU A 131 5.70 2.37 -6.21
N ILE A 132 4.45 2.24 -5.77
CA ILE A 132 3.43 3.27 -5.85
C ILE A 132 3.49 4.19 -4.64
N SER A 133 3.46 3.61 -3.44
CA SER A 133 3.28 4.35 -2.18
C SER A 133 4.50 5.20 -1.82
N ILE A 134 5.70 4.64 -1.88
CA ILE A 134 6.92 5.32 -1.44
C ILE A 134 7.25 6.54 -2.31
N PRO A 135 7.35 6.43 -3.66
CA PRO A 135 7.63 7.60 -4.50
C PRO A 135 6.56 8.68 -4.39
N ARG A 136 5.28 8.29 -4.21
CA ARG A 136 4.19 9.25 -4.02
C ARG A 136 4.35 10.03 -2.73
N LEU A 137 4.57 9.36 -1.59
CA LEU A 137 4.75 10.04 -0.30
C LEU A 137 5.98 10.95 -0.31
N ALA A 138 7.03 10.59 -1.07
CA ALA A 138 8.20 11.43 -1.26
C ALA A 138 7.92 12.75 -2.01
N LEU A 139 6.77 12.91 -2.68
CA LEU A 139 6.34 14.17 -3.31
C LEU A 139 5.73 15.18 -2.33
N VAL A 140 5.27 14.75 -1.15
CA VAL A 140 4.65 15.63 -0.14
C VAL A 140 5.52 16.85 0.19
N PRO A 141 6.82 16.72 0.51
CA PRO A 141 7.66 17.87 0.85
C PRO A 141 7.95 18.79 -0.34
N ASP A 142 7.90 18.27 -1.57
CA ASP A 142 8.12 19.02 -2.81
C ASP A 142 6.88 19.83 -3.19
N LEU A 143 5.68 19.31 -2.92
CA LEU A 143 4.41 19.98 -3.23
C LEU A 143 4.00 21.02 -2.17
N GLU A 144 4.36 20.81 -0.90
CA GLU A 144 4.11 21.73 0.20
C GLU A 144 5.42 22.10 0.92
N PRO A 145 6.00 23.28 0.65
CA PRO A 145 7.24 23.71 1.31
C PRO A 145 7.06 24.04 2.81
N SER A 146 5.87 24.51 3.18
CA SER A 146 5.57 24.95 4.56
C SER A 146 5.21 23.76 5.47
N TYR A 147 5.62 23.83 6.74
CA TYR A 147 5.26 22.81 7.74
C TYR A 147 3.74 22.63 7.85
N HIS A 148 2.99 23.73 7.97
CA HIS A 148 1.53 23.70 8.05
C HIS A 148 0.87 23.12 6.79
N GLY A 149 1.43 23.40 5.61
CA GLY A 149 0.98 22.83 4.34
C GLY A 149 1.14 21.32 4.30
N ARG A 150 2.31 20.81 4.71
CA ARG A 150 2.62 19.38 4.82
C ARG A 150 1.69 18.67 5.80
N THR A 151 1.45 19.28 6.96
CA THR A 151 0.51 18.73 7.95
C THR A 151 -0.89 18.62 7.36
N LYS A 152 -1.42 19.67 6.73
CA LYS A 152 -2.75 19.64 6.09
C LYS A 152 -2.86 18.59 4.99
N LEU A 153 -1.85 18.48 4.13
CA LEU A 153 -1.81 17.47 3.08
C LEU A 153 -1.79 16.06 3.68
N THR A 154 -0.94 15.84 4.69
CA THR A 154 -0.85 14.57 5.41
C THR A 154 -2.15 14.20 6.12
N SER A 155 -2.86 15.18 6.70
CA SER A 155 -4.19 14.93 7.28
C SER A 155 -5.21 14.46 6.24
N VAL A 156 -5.19 15.01 5.02
CA VAL A 156 -6.07 14.57 3.93
C VAL A 156 -5.74 13.14 3.49
N ILE A 157 -4.45 12.81 3.40
CA ILE A 157 -3.97 11.45 3.11
C ILE A 157 -4.51 10.46 4.16
N PHE A 158 -4.30 10.75 5.45
CA PHE A 158 -4.78 9.88 6.53
C PHE A 158 -6.30 9.76 6.58
N MET A 159 -7.03 10.86 6.34
CA MET A 159 -8.49 10.82 6.27
C MET A 159 -8.98 9.91 5.13
N ALA A 160 -8.39 10.03 3.95
CA ALA A 160 -8.73 9.19 2.80
C ALA A 160 -8.41 7.71 3.08
N ASN A 161 -7.26 7.42 3.70
CA ASN A 161 -6.88 6.07 4.11
C ASN A 161 -7.86 5.48 5.13
N PHE A 162 -8.23 6.26 6.15
CA PHE A 162 -9.15 5.81 7.19
C PHE A 162 -10.54 5.48 6.62
N LEU A 163 -11.05 6.33 5.73
CA LEU A 163 -12.30 6.05 5.01
C LEU A 163 -12.20 4.78 4.16
N ALA A 164 -11.09 4.59 3.44
CA ALA A 164 -10.86 3.38 2.66
C ALA A 164 -10.89 2.11 3.54
N VAL A 165 -10.18 2.14 4.67
CA VAL A 165 -10.13 1.03 5.62
C VAL A 165 -11.51 0.73 6.19
N LEU A 166 -12.26 1.74 6.66
CA LEU A 166 -13.62 1.56 7.17
C LEU A 166 -14.55 0.92 6.14
N VAL A 167 -14.50 1.43 4.90
CA VAL A 167 -15.30 0.92 3.80
C VAL A 167 -14.96 -0.54 3.50
N ALA A 168 -13.67 -0.89 3.42
CA ALA A 168 -13.30 -2.28 3.15
C ALA A 168 -13.63 -3.23 4.31
N ILE A 169 -13.50 -2.83 5.58
CA ILE A 169 -13.90 -3.68 6.72
C ILE A 169 -15.39 -3.99 6.65
N ALA A 170 -16.23 -2.96 6.43
CA ALA A 170 -17.67 -3.13 6.40
C ALA A 170 -18.17 -3.85 5.15
N LEU A 171 -17.62 -3.51 3.97
CA LEU A 171 -18.13 -4.00 2.69
C LEU A 171 -17.53 -5.34 2.27
N THR A 172 -16.31 -5.71 2.68
CA THR A 172 -15.69 -6.96 2.18
C THR A 172 -16.56 -8.19 2.47
N PRO A 173 -17.02 -8.45 3.72
CA PRO A 173 -17.89 -9.60 3.98
C PRO A 173 -19.22 -9.51 3.23
N ALA A 174 -19.84 -8.33 3.22
CA ALA A 174 -21.14 -8.12 2.57
C ALA A 174 -21.08 -8.37 1.05
N LEU A 175 -20.01 -7.90 0.39
CA LEU A 175 -19.81 -8.10 -1.04
C LEU A 175 -19.45 -9.57 -1.35
N VAL A 176 -18.64 -10.23 -0.52
CA VAL A 176 -18.31 -11.65 -0.71
C VAL A 176 -19.57 -12.53 -0.57
N LEU A 177 -20.41 -12.28 0.42
CA LEU A 177 -21.67 -13.01 0.59
C LEU A 177 -22.65 -12.72 -0.56
N GLY A 178 -22.75 -11.45 -0.97
CA GLY A 178 -23.62 -11.02 -2.05
C GLY A 178 -23.23 -11.62 -3.41
N PHE A 179 -21.94 -11.57 -3.77
CA PHE A 179 -21.44 -12.16 -5.02
C PHE A 179 -21.41 -13.69 -4.98
N GLY A 180 -21.16 -14.28 -3.81
CA GLY A 180 -21.14 -15.73 -3.62
C GLY A 180 -22.53 -16.36 -3.52
N GLN A 181 -23.58 -15.56 -3.31
CA GLN A 181 -24.93 -16.01 -2.97
C GLN A 181 -24.93 -17.08 -1.85
N ALA A 182 -24.01 -16.92 -0.89
CA ALA A 182 -23.75 -17.88 0.17
C ALA A 182 -24.24 -17.34 1.52
N THR A 183 -24.56 -18.26 2.43
CA THR A 183 -24.99 -17.94 3.80
C THR A 183 -23.82 -17.67 4.74
N ASP A 184 -22.63 -18.17 4.40
CA ASP A 184 -21.41 -18.03 5.19
C ASP A 184 -20.19 -17.80 4.27
N LEU A 185 -19.20 -17.07 4.78
CA LEU A 185 -17.96 -16.71 4.06
C LEU A 185 -17.15 -17.94 3.65
N ALA A 186 -17.22 -19.02 4.44
CA ALA A 186 -16.54 -20.28 4.15
C ALA A 186 -17.21 -21.03 2.98
N ALA A 187 -18.52 -20.84 2.81
CA ALA A 187 -19.29 -21.44 1.73
C ALA A 187 -19.22 -20.61 0.43
N SER A 188 -18.75 -19.36 0.51
CA SER A 188 -18.58 -18.50 -0.67
C SER A 188 -17.54 -19.08 -1.63
N PRO A 189 -17.83 -19.18 -2.94
CA PRO A 189 -16.88 -19.66 -3.93
C PRO A 189 -15.68 -18.70 -4.06
N ALA A 190 -14.54 -19.24 -4.48
CA ALA A 190 -13.34 -18.44 -4.72
C ALA A 190 -13.57 -17.26 -5.69
N SER A 191 -14.47 -17.43 -6.66
CA SER A 191 -14.87 -16.39 -7.60
C SER A 191 -15.43 -15.13 -6.91
N ALA A 192 -16.15 -15.28 -5.79
CA ALA A 192 -16.69 -14.13 -5.04
C ALA A 192 -15.57 -13.26 -4.46
N TRP A 193 -14.55 -13.89 -3.86
CA TRP A 193 -13.36 -13.21 -3.34
C TRP A 193 -12.58 -12.50 -4.45
N VAL A 194 -12.41 -13.16 -5.60
CA VAL A 194 -11.77 -12.58 -6.79
C VAL A 194 -12.57 -11.39 -7.32
N MET A 195 -13.91 -11.46 -7.33
CA MET A 195 -14.76 -10.34 -7.76
C MET A 195 -14.63 -9.14 -6.83
N VAL A 196 -14.62 -9.35 -5.50
CA VAL A 196 -14.38 -8.25 -4.55
C VAL A 196 -13.00 -7.64 -4.75
N ALA A 197 -11.97 -8.48 -4.93
CA ALA A 197 -10.63 -8.00 -5.22
C ALA A 197 -10.58 -7.21 -6.53
N ALA A 198 -11.29 -7.65 -7.57
CA ALA A 198 -11.39 -6.93 -8.85
C ALA A 198 -12.12 -5.59 -8.70
N VAL A 199 -13.20 -5.52 -7.94
CA VAL A 199 -13.91 -4.26 -7.63
C VAL A 199 -12.96 -3.28 -6.92
N PHE A 200 -12.24 -3.74 -5.90
CA PHE A 200 -11.27 -2.88 -5.20
C PHE A 200 -10.11 -2.47 -6.09
N ALA A 201 -9.62 -3.35 -6.97
CA ALA A 201 -8.59 -3.01 -7.95
C ALA A 201 -9.07 -1.93 -8.93
N VAL A 202 -10.30 -2.04 -9.45
CA VAL A 202 -10.90 -1.06 -10.36
C VAL A 202 -11.10 0.28 -9.66
N VAL A 203 -11.73 0.29 -8.48
CA VAL A 203 -11.89 1.51 -7.66
C VAL A 203 -10.54 2.13 -7.36
N GLY A 204 -9.56 1.30 -7.02
CA GLY A 204 -8.18 1.69 -6.81
C GLY A 204 -7.60 2.40 -8.02
N VAL A 205 -7.59 1.77 -9.20
CA VAL A 205 -7.07 2.36 -10.44
C VAL A 205 -7.79 3.66 -10.81
N LEU A 206 -9.12 3.70 -10.67
CA LEU A 206 -9.91 4.90 -10.93
C LEU A 206 -9.54 6.06 -9.99
N SER A 207 -9.18 5.77 -8.73
CA SER A 207 -8.75 6.78 -7.76
C SER A 207 -7.43 7.47 -8.13
N PHE A 208 -6.60 6.84 -8.97
CA PHE A 208 -5.35 7.42 -9.47
C PHE A 208 -5.53 8.38 -10.65
N ILE A 209 -6.67 8.34 -11.34
CA ILE A 209 -6.98 9.26 -12.45
C ILE A 209 -6.90 10.73 -12.00
N PRO A 210 -7.66 11.18 -10.97
CA PRO A 210 -7.57 12.56 -10.50
C PRO A 210 -6.18 12.91 -9.96
N PHE A 211 -5.47 11.95 -9.35
CA PHE A 211 -4.09 12.15 -8.90
C PHE A 211 -3.16 12.53 -10.06
N PHE A 212 -3.14 11.75 -11.14
CA PHE A 212 -2.28 12.00 -12.28
C PHE A 212 -2.64 13.26 -13.07
N LEU A 213 -3.92 13.66 -13.05
CA LEU A 213 -4.37 14.88 -13.71
C LEU A 213 -4.09 16.14 -12.87
N ALA A 214 -4.16 16.05 -11.55
CA ALA A 214 -4.07 17.20 -10.65
C ALA A 214 -2.65 17.49 -10.16
N ILE A 215 -1.78 16.48 -10.09
CA ILE A 215 -0.45 16.59 -9.50
C ILE A 215 0.62 16.59 -10.61
N PRO A 216 1.33 17.72 -10.80
CA PRO A 216 2.44 17.78 -11.75
C PRO A 216 3.63 16.96 -11.25
N ASP A 217 4.41 16.42 -12.17
CA ASP A 217 5.66 15.73 -11.84
C ASP A 217 6.68 16.76 -11.33
N ALA A 218 6.95 16.75 -10.03
CA ALA A 218 7.90 17.66 -9.42
C ALA A 218 9.32 17.19 -9.76
N LYS A 219 9.90 17.75 -10.81
CA LYS A 219 11.32 17.54 -11.18
C LYS A 219 12.29 18.36 -10.31
N THR A 220 11.77 19.22 -9.45
CA THR A 220 12.55 20.26 -8.78
C THR A 220 12.32 20.22 -7.28
N GLY A 221 13.28 19.66 -6.56
CA GLY A 221 13.48 20.01 -5.16
C GLY A 221 14.97 19.96 -4.85
N VAL A 222 15.35 20.60 -3.74
CA VAL A 222 16.73 20.80 -3.28
C VAL A 222 17.57 19.52 -3.41
N ASP A 223 18.80 19.67 -3.88
CA ASP A 223 19.80 18.60 -4.00
C ASP A 223 19.85 17.81 -2.69
N SER A 224 19.46 16.54 -2.75
CA SER A 224 19.66 15.63 -1.64
C SER A 224 21.17 15.40 -1.52
N ALA A 225 21.72 15.59 -0.32
CA ALA A 225 23.12 15.25 -0.05
C ALA A 225 23.41 13.80 -0.52
N PRO A 226 24.65 13.49 -0.97
CA PRO A 226 24.98 12.17 -1.48
C PRO A 226 24.54 11.08 -0.50
N ALA A 227 23.78 10.11 -1.00
CA ALA A 227 23.19 9.05 -0.18
C ALA A 227 24.29 8.36 0.64
N ALA A 228 24.20 8.46 1.97
CA ALA A 228 25.13 7.81 2.86
C ALA A 228 24.96 6.27 2.77
N PRO A 229 25.99 5.48 3.08
CA PRO A 229 25.86 4.03 3.08
C PRO A 229 24.80 3.57 4.09
N PHE A 230 24.03 2.51 3.77
CA PHE A 230 22.87 2.07 4.58
C PHE A 230 23.17 1.93 6.07
N ARG A 231 24.33 1.37 6.37
CA ARG A 231 24.77 1.16 7.76
C ARG A 231 24.98 2.47 8.51
N ALA A 232 25.45 3.52 7.82
CA ALA A 232 25.64 4.84 8.42
C ALA A 232 24.29 5.51 8.72
N GLU A 233 23.32 5.45 7.80
CA GLU A 233 21.96 5.98 8.03
C GLU A 233 21.23 5.26 9.17
N VAL A 234 21.31 3.93 9.20
CA VAL A 234 20.72 3.16 10.31
C VAL A 234 21.40 3.52 11.63
N ARG A 235 22.72 3.62 11.64
CA ARG A 235 23.47 4.00 12.84
C ARG A 235 23.10 5.40 13.33
N THR A 236 22.95 6.39 12.45
CA THR A 236 22.57 7.75 12.84
C THR A 236 21.13 7.83 13.35
N LEU A 237 20.20 7.02 12.81
CA LEU A 237 18.83 6.91 13.33
C LEU A 237 18.84 6.47 14.79
N PHE A 238 19.56 5.40 15.13
CA PHE A 238 19.65 4.90 16.51
C PHE A 238 20.39 5.85 17.46
N GLN A 239 21.23 6.75 16.93
CA GLN A 239 21.94 7.78 17.69
C GLN A 239 21.12 9.06 17.90
N THR A 240 20.01 9.23 17.16
CA THR A 240 19.21 10.46 17.23
C THR A 240 18.46 10.55 18.57
N PRO A 241 18.62 11.64 19.35
CA PRO A 241 17.92 11.81 20.61
C PRO A 241 16.40 11.78 20.40
N GLY A 242 15.72 10.83 21.03
CA GLY A 242 14.26 10.67 20.92
C GLY A 242 13.81 9.52 20.01
N TYR A 243 14.67 8.97 19.14
CA TYR A 243 14.31 7.82 18.31
C TYR A 243 13.84 6.62 19.15
N GLY A 244 14.55 6.31 20.24
CA GLY A 244 14.15 5.24 21.16
C GLY A 244 12.80 5.47 21.84
N ARG A 245 12.40 6.73 22.08
CA ARG A 245 11.05 7.04 22.62
C ARG A 245 9.97 6.81 21.57
N ILE A 246 10.20 7.26 20.34
CA ILE A 246 9.28 7.05 19.21
C ILE A 246 9.11 5.54 18.96
N LEU A 247 10.20 4.78 18.94
CA LEU A 247 10.15 3.34 18.73
C LEU A 247 9.34 2.62 19.82
N ARG A 248 9.51 2.99 21.09
CA ARG A 248 8.73 2.43 22.20
C ARG A 248 7.25 2.76 22.08
N ILE A 249 6.91 4.02 21.77
CA ILE A 249 5.51 4.42 21.56
C ILE A 249 4.90 3.60 20.43
N LEU A 250 5.59 3.48 19.29
CA LEU A 250 5.14 2.69 18.15
C LEU A 250 4.90 1.22 18.53
N LEU A 251 5.86 0.59 19.22
CA LEU A 251 5.73 -0.81 19.67
C LEU A 251 4.55 -0.99 20.64
N LEU A 252 4.36 -0.07 21.58
CA LEU A 252 3.23 -0.10 22.51
C LEU A 252 1.89 0.07 21.79
N THR A 253 1.81 0.97 20.80
CA THR A 253 0.60 1.16 19.99
C THR A 253 0.28 -0.10 19.18
N VAL A 254 1.28 -0.71 18.54
CA VAL A 254 1.09 -1.95 17.77
C VAL A 254 0.64 -3.09 18.67
N LEU A 255 1.29 -3.29 19.83
CA LEU A 255 0.88 -4.29 20.81
C LEU A 255 -0.54 -4.04 21.31
N GLY A 256 -0.90 -2.79 21.60
CA GLY A 256 -2.25 -2.42 22.00
C GLY A 256 -3.30 -2.80 20.95
N VAL A 257 -3.06 -2.47 19.68
CA VAL A 257 -3.96 -2.85 18.57
C VAL A 257 -4.08 -4.37 18.45
N LEU A 258 -2.97 -5.11 18.52
CA LEU A 258 -2.99 -6.57 18.44
C LEU A 258 -3.77 -7.19 19.60
N THR A 259 -3.62 -6.66 20.82
CA THR A 259 -4.40 -7.16 21.97
C THR A 259 -5.89 -6.95 21.79
N VAL A 260 -6.31 -5.79 21.28
CA VAL A 260 -7.72 -5.50 21.00
C VAL A 260 -8.28 -6.40 19.90
N GLN A 261 -7.48 -6.74 18.89
CA GLN A 261 -7.89 -7.65 17.81
C GLN A 261 -7.95 -9.12 18.24
N SER A 262 -7.24 -9.49 19.31
CA SER A 262 -7.21 -10.87 19.84
C SER A 262 -8.30 -11.17 20.87
N MET A 263 -8.98 -10.13 21.38
CA MET A 263 -10.13 -10.24 22.28
C MET A 263 -11.42 -10.40 21.48
#